data_AF-E9GM41-F1
#
_entry.id   AF-E9GM41-F1
#
_cell.length_a   1.000
_cell.length_b   1.000
_cell.length_c   1.000
_cell.angle_alpha   90.00
_cell.angle_beta   90.00
_cell.angle_gamma   90.00
#
_symmetry.space_group_name_H-M   'P 1'
#
loop_
_entity.id
_entity.type
_entity.pdbx_description
1 polymer ?
#
loop_
_entity_poly.entity_id
_entity_poly.type
_entity_poly.pdbx_seq_one_letter_code
_entity_poly.pdbx_strand_id
1 'polypeptide(L)'
;MLANFLYWTASIADLEFNFLSYFKFSMTVLLSKFRIDYSDLVIISCNANAAPKSKTKEWFDSLIRPFRQSGEGNHIKERELETFQYRTDRYLRLRELLQDHSSDSNLVVMTLPILRKGDFSAPLYMAWLDTLTANMPPFMLVRGNQTSVLTFYS
;
A
#
# COMPACT_ATOMS: atom_id res chain seq x y z
N MET A 1 26.19 16.48 -26.10
CA MET A 1 25.72 16.39 -24.70
C MET A 1 24.33 15.77 -24.58
N LEU A 2 23.39 16.03 -25.51
CA LEU A 2 22.02 15.43 -25.48
C LEU A 2 21.96 13.93 -25.81
N ALA A 3 22.87 13.40 -26.64
CA ALA A 3 22.87 11.98 -27.01
C ALA A 3 23.08 11.06 -25.79
N ASN A 4 24.06 11.36 -24.92
CA ASN A 4 24.32 10.56 -23.72
C ASN A 4 23.16 10.60 -22.71
N PHE A 5 22.38 11.68 -22.66
CA PHE A 5 21.21 11.77 -21.80
C PHE A 5 20.09 10.84 -22.31
N LEU A 6 19.81 10.85 -23.62
CA LEU A 6 18.81 9.98 -24.24
C LEU A 6 19.17 8.49 -24.14
N TYR A 7 20.43 8.11 -24.36
CA TYR A 7 20.87 6.72 -24.20
C TYR A 7 20.78 6.23 -22.74
N TRP A 8 21.07 7.09 -21.77
CA TRP A 8 20.97 6.73 -20.35
C TRP A 8 19.52 6.59 -19.90
N THR A 9 18.61 7.47 -20.35
CA THR A 9 17.17 7.35 -20.07
C THR A 9 16.53 6.13 -20.75
N ALA A 10 16.97 5.77 -21.96
CA ALA A 10 16.52 4.57 -22.65
C ALA A 10 16.98 3.30 -21.92
N SER A 11 18.26 3.24 -21.51
CA SER A 11 18.80 2.13 -20.73
C SER A 11 18.10 1.92 -19.38
N ILE A 12 17.71 3.01 -18.70
CA ILE A 12 16.94 2.95 -17.45
C ILE A 12 15.51 2.44 -17.69
N ALA A 13 14.83 2.96 -18.72
CA ALA A 13 13.49 2.52 -19.07
C ALA A 13 13.47 1.04 -19.49
N ASP A 14 14.49 0.59 -20.23
CA ASP A 14 14.67 -0.81 -20.62
C ASP A 14 14.96 -1.71 -19.42
N LEU A 15 15.77 -1.25 -18.46
CA LEU A 15 16.02 -1.95 -17.20
C LEU A 15 14.76 -2.07 -16.35
N GLU A 16 13.97 -1.01 -16.22
CA GLU A 16 12.68 -1.05 -15.53
C GLU A 16 11.67 -1.97 -16.23
N PHE A 17 11.59 -1.90 -17.56
CA PHE A 17 10.72 -2.79 -18.34
C PHE A 17 11.09 -4.26 -18.14
N ASN A 18 12.38 -4.58 -18.22
CA ASN A 18 12.88 -5.93 -17.98
C ASN A 18 12.62 -6.39 -16.54
N PHE A 19 12.81 -5.51 -15.55
CA PHE A 19 12.50 -5.81 -14.15
C PHE A 19 11.00 -6.08 -13.94
N LEU A 20 10.13 -5.25 -14.51
CA LEU A 20 8.68 -5.43 -14.43
C LEU A 20 8.24 -6.72 -15.11
N SER A 21 8.79 -7.02 -16.29
CA SER A 21 8.52 -8.26 -17.00
C SER A 21 8.92 -9.49 -16.18
N TYR A 22 10.13 -9.47 -15.60
CA TYR A 22 10.61 -10.53 -14.72
C TYR A 22 9.70 -10.71 -13.49
N PHE A 23 9.31 -9.62 -12.83
CA PHE A 23 8.45 -9.69 -11.66
C PHE A 23 7.05 -10.22 -12.01
N LYS A 24 6.48 -9.78 -13.15
CA LYS A 24 5.22 -10.33 -13.67
C LYS A 24 5.35 -11.84 -13.83
N PHE A 25 6.39 -12.29 -14.53
CA PHE A 25 6.61 -13.72 -14.76
C PHE A 25 6.71 -14.51 -13.44
N SER A 26 7.52 -14.03 -12.49
CA SER A 26 7.66 -14.68 -11.17
C SER A 26 6.31 -14.80 -10.44
N MET A 27 5.48 -13.76 -10.48
CA MET A 27 4.13 -13.78 -9.91
C MET A 27 3.19 -14.73 -10.65
N THR A 28 3.25 -14.80 -11.98
CA THR A 28 2.43 -15.77 -12.74
C THR A 28 2.75 -17.22 -12.36
N VAL A 29 4.03 -17.54 -12.16
CA VAL A 29 4.48 -18.87 -11.72
C VAL A 29 4.01 -19.17 -10.29
N LEU A 30 3.95 -18.16 -9.42
CA LEU A 30 3.45 -18.34 -8.06
C LEU A 30 1.94 -18.58 -8.05
N LEU A 31 1.17 -17.79 -8.81
CA LEU A 31 -0.28 -17.94 -8.92
C LEU A 31 -0.66 -19.29 -9.54
N SER A 32 0.08 -19.76 -10.54
CA SER A 32 -0.15 -21.08 -11.14
C SER A 32 0.10 -22.22 -10.14
N LYS A 33 1.12 -22.11 -9.27
CA LYS A 33 1.35 -23.07 -8.18
C LYS A 33 0.20 -23.09 -7.17
N PHE A 34 -0.41 -21.93 -6.90
CA PHE A 34 -1.60 -21.83 -6.06
C PHE A 34 -2.91 -22.19 -6.78
N ARG A 35 -2.87 -22.49 -8.08
CA ARG A 35 -4.05 -22.77 -8.93
C ARG A 35 -5.10 -21.65 -8.85
N ILE A 36 -4.61 -20.42 -8.80
CA ILE A 36 -5.46 -19.22 -8.83
C ILE A 36 -5.52 -18.75 -10.27
N ASP A 37 -6.68 -18.92 -10.89
CA ASP A 37 -6.96 -18.33 -12.19
C ASP A 37 -7.20 -16.82 -12.03
N TYR A 38 -6.57 -16.02 -12.88
CA TYR A 38 -6.69 -14.57 -12.87
C TYR A 38 -6.86 -14.05 -14.30
N SER A 39 -7.57 -12.94 -14.45
CA SER A 39 -7.79 -12.31 -15.76
C SER A 39 -6.60 -11.42 -16.15
N ASP A 40 -6.19 -10.53 -15.24
CA ASP A 40 -5.13 -9.55 -15.49
C ASP A 40 -4.19 -9.41 -14.29
N LEU A 41 -2.90 -9.24 -14.57
CA LEU A 41 -1.87 -8.96 -13.57
C LEU A 41 -1.27 -7.57 -13.82
N VAL A 42 -1.59 -6.62 -12.94
CA VAL A 42 -1.10 -5.25 -13.00
C VAL A 42 -0.06 -5.03 -11.90
N ILE A 43 1.14 -4.59 -12.28
CA ILE A 43 2.17 -4.16 -11.32
C ILE A 43 2.11 -2.64 -11.20
N ILE A 44 2.02 -2.15 -9.97
CA ILE A 44 2.06 -0.73 -9.65
C ILE A 44 3.44 -0.41 -9.04
N SER A 45 4.35 0.14 -9.85
CA SER A 45 5.74 0.41 -9.45
C SER A 45 6.05 1.88 -9.27
N CYS A 46 5.58 2.76 -10.16
CA CYS A 46 5.95 4.18 -10.15
C CYS A 46 5.12 5.04 -9.19
N ASN A 47 3.88 4.63 -8.91
CA ASN A 47 2.91 5.52 -8.31
C ASN A 47 2.73 5.37 -6.79
N ALA A 48 3.36 4.35 -6.20
CA ALA A 48 3.18 3.99 -4.80
C ALA A 48 3.94 4.91 -3.82
N ASN A 49 5.00 5.59 -4.30
CA ASN A 49 5.82 6.51 -3.49
C ASN A 49 5.60 7.98 -3.89
N ALA A 50 4.65 8.26 -4.78
CA ALA A 50 4.28 9.63 -5.12
C ALA A 50 3.61 10.30 -3.92
N ALA A 51 3.77 11.63 -3.82
CA ALA A 51 3.07 12.40 -2.80
C ALA A 51 1.55 12.27 -2.99
N PRO A 52 0.78 12.03 -1.91
CA PRO A 52 -0.68 11.94 -2.01
C PRO A 52 -1.30 13.33 -2.26
N LYS A 53 -2.52 13.35 -2.79
CA LYS A 53 -3.25 14.58 -3.11
C LYS A 53 -3.51 15.40 -1.83
N SER A 54 -3.45 16.73 -1.93
CA SER A 54 -3.70 17.63 -0.79
C SER A 54 -5.03 17.35 -0.10
N LYS A 55 -6.09 17.12 -0.90
CA LYS A 55 -7.43 16.77 -0.40
C LYS A 55 -7.43 15.55 0.51
N THR A 56 -6.63 14.53 0.18
CA THR A 56 -6.53 13.29 0.96
C THR A 56 -5.78 13.52 2.26
N LYS A 57 -4.75 14.38 2.25
CA LYS A 57 -4.03 14.81 3.45
C LYS A 57 -4.95 15.59 4.40
N GLU A 58 -5.67 16.57 3.89
CA GLU A 58 -6.63 17.38 4.66
C GLU A 58 -7.73 16.51 5.28
N TRP A 59 -8.24 15.53 4.53
CA TRP A 59 -9.21 14.57 5.04
C TRP A 59 -8.62 13.72 6.19
N PHE A 60 -7.39 13.22 6.04
CA PHE A 60 -6.71 12.47 7.08
C PHE A 60 -6.47 13.33 8.34
N ASP A 61 -6.04 14.58 8.16
CA ASP A 61 -5.86 15.53 9.27
C ASP A 61 -7.16 15.77 10.03
N SER A 62 -8.30 15.82 9.32
CA SER A 62 -9.62 15.93 9.96
C SER A 62 -10.00 14.69 10.76
N LEU A 63 -9.59 13.50 10.31
CA LEU A 63 -9.87 12.21 10.94
C LEU A 63 -9.05 12.01 12.23
N ILE A 64 -7.79 12.45 12.23
CA ILE A 64 -6.92 12.35 13.42
C ILE A 64 -7.13 13.49 14.43
N ARG A 65 -7.76 14.60 14.02
CA ARG A 65 -8.03 15.77 14.86
C ARG A 65 -8.60 15.44 16.26
N PRO A 66 -9.63 14.58 16.41
CA PRO A 66 -10.14 14.23 17.74
C PRO A 66 -9.15 13.45 18.62
N PHE A 67 -8.15 12.80 18.02
CA PHE A 67 -7.18 11.93 18.72
C PHE A 67 -5.84 12.61 19.01
N ARG A 68 -5.65 13.87 18.59
CA ARG A 68 -4.40 14.61 18.80
C ARG A 68 -4.23 15.06 20.26
N GLN A 69 -5.28 15.53 20.94
CA GLN A 69 -5.20 15.99 22.34
C GLN A 69 -6.56 16.01 23.07
N SER A 70 -7.01 14.92 23.70
CA SER A 70 -8.15 14.99 24.62
C SER A 70 -8.12 13.96 25.77
N GLY A 71 -7.50 14.32 26.89
CA GLY A 71 -7.70 13.65 28.19
C GLY A 71 -6.72 12.52 28.54
N GLU A 72 -6.97 11.82 29.64
CA GLU A 72 -6.19 10.64 30.04
C GLU A 72 -6.52 9.45 29.11
N GLY A 73 -5.61 9.12 28.18
CA GLY A 73 -5.78 8.05 27.21
C GLY A 73 -4.62 7.91 26.22
N ASN A 74 -4.68 6.91 25.34
CA ASN A 74 -3.73 6.73 24.22
C ASN A 74 -4.01 7.80 23.15
N HIS A 75 -3.31 8.93 23.21
CA HIS A 75 -3.36 10.01 22.21
C HIS A 75 -2.23 9.93 21.20
N ILE A 76 -2.45 10.50 20.03
CA ILE A 76 -1.42 10.62 18.99
C ILE A 76 -0.48 11.76 19.36
N LYS A 77 0.80 11.46 19.58
CA LYS A 77 1.82 12.49 19.82
C LYS A 77 2.28 13.11 18.51
N GLU A 78 2.54 14.42 18.51
CA GLU A 78 3.02 15.11 17.30
C GLU A 78 4.36 14.54 16.80
N ARG A 79 5.24 14.13 17.71
CA ARG A 79 6.53 13.47 17.38
C ARG A 79 6.32 12.15 16.62
N GLU A 80 5.25 11.42 16.93
CA GLU A 80 4.93 10.17 16.24
C GLU A 80 4.44 10.45 14.82
N LEU A 81 3.65 11.51 14.61
CA LEU A 81 3.21 11.94 13.28
C LEU A 81 4.39 12.34 12.39
N GLU A 82 5.35 13.09 12.92
CA GLU A 82 6.59 13.43 12.21
C GLU A 82 7.40 12.17 11.86
N THR A 83 7.56 11.26 12.82
CA THR A 83 8.31 10.01 12.62
C THR A 83 7.67 9.11 11.56
N PHE A 84 6.34 9.04 11.51
CA PHE A 84 5.60 8.19 10.58
C PHE A 84 5.02 8.93 9.38
N GLN A 85 5.44 10.16 9.10
CA GLN A 85 4.92 10.94 7.98
C GLN A 85 5.07 10.18 6.65
N TYR A 86 6.24 9.61 6.39
CA TYR A 86 6.50 8.82 5.18
C TYR A 86 5.55 7.62 5.03
N ARG A 87 5.24 6.93 6.14
CA ARG A 87 4.30 5.79 6.12
C ARG A 87 2.88 6.26 5.90
N THR A 88 2.49 7.35 6.56
CA THR A 88 1.17 7.97 6.40
C THR A 88 0.95 8.37 4.95
N ASP A 89 1.90 9.08 4.34
CA ASP A 89 1.81 9.49 2.93
C ASP A 89 1.66 8.29 1.99
N ARG A 90 2.36 7.18 2.28
CA ARG A 90 2.23 5.94 1.51
C ARG A 90 0.85 5.28 1.65
N TYR A 91 0.24 5.28 2.83
CA TYR A 91 -1.12 4.77 3.01
C TYR A 91 -2.17 5.66 2.33
N LEU A 92 -2.00 6.98 2.38
CA LEU A 92 -2.86 7.92 1.66
C LEU A 92 -2.75 7.72 0.15
N ARG A 93 -1.54 7.51 -0.37
CA ARG A 93 -1.35 7.22 -1.80
C ARG A 93 -1.95 5.87 -2.19
N LEU A 94 -1.80 4.85 -1.34
CA LEU A 94 -2.41 3.54 -1.55
C LEU A 94 -3.95 3.64 -1.60
N ARG A 95 -4.56 4.43 -0.72
CA ARG A 95 -6.01 4.70 -0.75
C ARG A 95 -6.44 5.26 -2.10
N GLU A 96 -5.71 6.23 -2.64
CA GLU A 96 -6.05 6.82 -3.94
C GLU A 96 -5.99 5.79 -5.06
N LEU A 97 -4.96 4.94 -5.07
CA LEU A 97 -4.82 3.85 -6.03
C LEU A 97 -5.98 2.83 -5.91
N LEU A 98 -6.39 2.52 -4.68
CA LEU A 98 -7.52 1.63 -4.45
C LEU A 98 -8.83 2.22 -4.97
N GLN A 99 -9.04 3.53 -4.80
CA GLN A 99 -10.22 4.19 -5.33
C GLN A 99 -10.20 4.26 -6.87
N ASP A 100 -9.03 4.52 -7.45
CA ASP A 100 -8.87 4.63 -8.90
C ASP A 100 -9.05 3.27 -9.61
N HIS A 101 -8.68 2.14 -8.97
CA HIS A 101 -8.69 0.81 -9.60
C HIS A 101 -9.73 -0.17 -9.05
N SER A 102 -10.29 0.06 -7.87
CA SER A 102 -11.09 -0.94 -7.14
C SER A 102 -12.36 -0.38 -6.50
N SER A 103 -12.82 0.80 -6.93
CA SER A 103 -14.07 1.41 -6.46
C SER A 103 -15.31 0.58 -6.80
N ASP A 104 -15.35 -0.03 -7.99
CA ASP A 104 -16.48 -0.82 -8.48
C ASP A 104 -16.33 -2.34 -8.25
N SER A 105 -15.38 -2.76 -7.42
CA SER A 105 -15.13 -4.18 -7.14
C SER A 105 -16.16 -4.78 -6.18
N ASN A 106 -16.50 -6.07 -6.33
CA ASN A 106 -17.39 -6.76 -5.39
C ASN A 106 -16.75 -7.03 -4.02
N LEU A 107 -15.45 -7.32 -4.01
CA LEU A 107 -14.67 -7.62 -2.81
C LEU A 107 -13.22 -7.21 -3.05
N VAL A 108 -12.62 -6.51 -2.09
CA VAL A 108 -11.19 -6.19 -2.10
C VAL A 108 -10.50 -6.97 -1.01
N VAL A 109 -9.50 -7.78 -1.39
CA VAL A 109 -8.66 -8.53 -0.46
C VAL A 109 -7.28 -7.90 -0.44
N MET A 110 -6.83 -7.47 0.74
CA MET A 110 -5.52 -6.86 0.92
C MET A 110 -4.79 -7.46 2.12
N THR A 111 -3.47 -7.51 2.03
CA THR A 111 -2.64 -7.88 3.17
C THR A 111 -2.77 -6.85 4.29
N LEU A 112 -3.09 -7.29 5.50
CA LEU A 112 -3.15 -6.44 6.69
C LEU A 112 -1.78 -5.80 6.93
N PRO A 113 -1.66 -4.46 6.89
CA PRO A 113 -0.41 -3.80 7.21
C PRO A 113 -0.11 -3.95 8.70
N ILE A 114 0.98 -4.63 9.05
CA ILE A 114 1.38 -4.81 10.45
C ILE A 114 2.61 -3.97 10.74
N LEU A 115 2.56 -3.29 11.88
CA LEU A 115 3.66 -2.53 12.43
C LEU A 115 4.19 -3.26 13.67
N ARG A 116 5.50 -3.14 13.93
CA ARG A 116 6.12 -3.70 15.14
C ARG A 116 5.58 -2.95 16.36
N LYS A 117 5.08 -3.69 17.36
CA LYS A 117 4.51 -3.12 18.58
C LYS A 117 5.56 -2.24 19.28
N GLY A 118 5.14 -1.07 19.76
CA GLY A 118 5.97 -0.18 20.59
C GLY A 118 6.29 1.17 19.95
N ASP A 119 6.24 1.27 18.63
CA ASP A 119 6.69 2.51 17.96
C ASP A 119 5.58 3.53 17.75
N PHE A 120 4.29 3.17 17.86
CA PHE A 120 3.15 4.00 17.46
C PHE A 120 1.96 3.88 18.43
N SER A 121 1.18 4.95 18.52
CA SER A 121 -0.07 4.96 19.27
C SER A 121 -1.17 4.15 18.58
N ALA A 122 -1.97 3.42 19.38
CA ALA A 122 -3.12 2.67 18.89
C ALA A 122 -4.09 3.46 17.97
N PRO A 123 -4.50 4.71 18.30
CA PRO A 123 -5.37 5.49 17.42
C PRO A 123 -4.74 5.81 16.05
N LEU A 124 -3.42 6.01 15.98
CA LEU A 124 -2.75 6.29 14.71
C LEU A 124 -2.83 5.08 13.77
N TYR A 125 -2.67 3.87 14.31
CA TYR A 125 -2.81 2.65 13.54
C TYR A 125 -4.24 2.41 13.07
N MET A 126 -5.22 2.64 13.94
CA MET A 126 -6.63 2.54 13.56
C MET A 126 -7.00 3.58 12.50
N ALA A 127 -6.47 4.81 12.59
CA ALA A 127 -6.66 5.84 11.58
C ALA A 127 -6.10 5.43 10.21
N TRP A 128 -4.94 4.75 10.16
CA TRP A 128 -4.42 4.22 8.89
C TRP A 128 -5.29 3.11 8.31
N LEU A 129 -5.79 2.19 9.13
CA LEU A 129 -6.70 1.14 8.65
C LEU A 129 -8.00 1.73 8.11
N ASP A 130 -8.59 2.66 8.86
CA ASP A 130 -9.82 3.34 8.46
C ASP A 130 -9.62 4.15 7.16
N THR A 131 -8.46 4.79 7.04
CA THR A 131 -8.04 5.47 5.80
C THR A 131 -7.97 4.52 4.60
N LEU A 132 -7.64 3.25 4.77
CA LEU A 132 -7.61 2.30 3.65
C LEU A 132 -9.01 1.78 3.31
N THR A 133 -9.87 1.58 4.30
CA THR A 133 -11.18 0.93 4.13
C THR A 133 -12.34 1.91 3.91
N ALA A 134 -12.19 3.19 4.26
CA ALA A 134 -13.28 4.15 4.17
C ALA A 134 -13.73 4.38 2.72
N ASN A 135 -15.03 4.33 2.47
CA ASN A 135 -15.64 4.48 1.15
C ASN A 135 -15.16 3.45 0.10
N MET A 136 -14.82 2.24 0.55
CA MET A 136 -14.52 1.12 -0.33
C MET A 136 -15.67 0.10 -0.31
N PRO A 137 -15.82 -0.71 -1.37
CA PRO A 137 -16.64 -1.92 -1.33
C PRO A 137 -16.21 -2.88 -0.20
N PRO A 138 -16.94 -4.00 0.04
CA PRO A 138 -16.56 -4.98 1.05
C PRO A 138 -15.05 -5.28 1.04
N PHE A 139 -14.38 -5.05 2.17
CA PHE A 139 -12.93 -5.04 2.27
C PHE A 139 -12.48 -6.08 3.30
N MET A 140 -11.55 -6.95 2.90
CA MET A 140 -10.99 -7.99 3.76
C MET A 140 -9.49 -7.81 3.92
N LEU A 141 -9.07 -7.54 5.16
CA LEU A 141 -7.66 -7.47 5.56
C LEU A 141 -7.20 -8.84 6.04
N VAL A 142 -6.24 -9.45 5.35
CA VAL A 142 -5.75 -10.81 5.64
C VAL A 142 -4.30 -10.77 6.10
N ARG A 143 -3.97 -11.58 7.12
CA ARG A 143 -2.60 -11.78 7.59
C ARG A 143 -2.28 -13.27 7.63
N GLY A 144 -1.20 -13.67 6.96
CA GLY A 144 -0.61 -14.99 7.14
C GLY A 144 0.26 -15.08 8.40
N ASN A 145 0.36 -16.28 8.98
CA ASN A 145 1.25 -16.60 10.11
C ASN A 145 2.69 -16.95 9.67
N GLN A 146 3.10 -16.52 8.46
CA GLN A 146 4.44 -16.76 7.90
C GLN A 146 4.83 -18.25 7.74
N THR A 147 3.90 -19.19 7.94
CA THR A 147 4.08 -20.62 7.68
C THR A 147 3.76 -20.94 6.23
N SER A 148 4.51 -21.85 5.60
CA SER A 148 4.24 -22.27 4.22
C SER A 148 2.87 -22.92 4.12
N VAL A 149 2.03 -22.39 3.23
CA VAL A 149 0.72 -22.95 2.88
C VAL A 149 0.82 -23.77 1.58
N LEU A 150 1.96 -23.70 0.89
CA LEU A 150 2.16 -24.43 -0.36
C LEU A 150 2.46 -25.91 -0.03
N THR A 151 1.45 -26.76 -0.19
CA THR A 151 1.58 -28.20 -0.11
C THR A 151 1.86 -28.75 -1.51
N PHE A 152 3.02 -29.37 -1.69
CA PHE A 152 3.32 -30.13 -2.90
C PHE A 152 2.65 -31.49 -2.74
N TYR A 153 1.69 -31.81 -3.61
CA TYR A 153 1.28 -33.19 -3.80
C TYR A 153 2.40 -33.87 -4.61
N SER A 154 3.11 -34.79 -3.96
CA SER A 154 4.04 -35.72 -4.60
C SER A 154 3.28 -36.76 -5.43
#